data_AF-A0A239K225-F1
#
_entry.id   AF-A0A239K225-F1
#
_cell.length_a   1.000
_cell.length_b   1.000
_cell.length_c   1.000
_cell.angle_alpha   90.00
_cell.angle_beta   90.00
_cell.angle_gamma   90.00
#
_symmetry.space_group_name_H-M   'P 1'
#
loop_
_entity.id
_entity.type
_entity.pdbx_description
1 polymer ?
#
loop_
_entity_poly.entity_id
_entity_poly.type
_entity_poly.pdbx_seq_one_letter_code
_entity_poly.pdbx_strand_id
1 'polypeptide(L)' 'MRWPATPPGISRFASGLTTDLAAVTAGLSLPFSSGAVEGNVNRIKMLNGRASFGLLRERTLPAS' A
#
# COMPACT_ATOMS: atom_id res chain seq x y z
N MET A 1 0.43 43.80 25.60
CA MET A 1 0.80 42.39 25.37
C MET A 1 1.00 42.20 23.86
N ARG A 2 2.20 41.86 23.38
CA ARG A 2 2.46 41.62 21.94
C ARG A 2 2.78 40.13 21.81
N TRP A 3 1.96 39.36 21.10
CA TRP A 3 2.28 37.94 20.85
C TRP A 3 3.57 37.86 20.01
N PRO A 4 4.50 36.94 20.34
CA PRO A 4 5.67 36.68 19.50
C PRO A 4 5.24 36.37 18.06
N ALA A 5 6.07 36.81 17.12
CA ALA A 5 5.89 36.47 15.72
C ALA A 5 5.82 34.95 15.54
N THR A 6 4.97 34.50 14.62
CA THR A 6 4.76 33.08 14.33
C THR A 6 6.10 32.41 14.04
N PRO A 7 6.45 31.33 14.75
CA PRO A 7 7.72 30.64 14.52
C PRO A 7 7.90 30.22 13.06
N PRO A 8 9.12 30.33 12.50
CA PRO A 8 9.38 29.94 11.13
C PRO A 8 9.03 28.46 10.93
N GLY A 9 8.29 28.16 9.85
CA GLY A 9 7.88 26.79 9.50
C GLY A 9 6.44 26.43 9.84
N ILE A 10 5.75 27.17 10.72
CA ILE A 10 4.34 26.89 11.06
C ILE A 10 3.42 27.00 9.84
N SER A 11 3.59 28.01 9.00
CA SER A 11 2.76 28.18 7.80
C SER A 11 2.96 27.03 6.80
N ARG A 12 4.20 26.55 6.66
CA ARG A 12 4.53 25.42 5.78
C ARG A 12 3.95 24.11 6.32
N PHE A 13 4.03 23.91 7.64
CA PHE A 13 3.44 22.75 8.30
C PHE A 13 1.91 22.73 8.14
N ALA A 14 1.23 23.86 8.43
CA ALA A 14 -0.22 23.98 8.26
C ALA A 14 -0.66 23.77 6.80
N SER A 15 0.12 24.29 5.84
CA SER A 15 -0.11 24.04 4.42
C SER A 15 0.00 22.55 4.07
N GLY A 16 1.01 21.84 4.59
CA GLY A 16 1.18 20.40 4.38
C GLY A 16 -0.02 19.60 4.92
N LEU A 17 -0.47 19.92 6.13
CA LEU A 17 -1.66 19.28 6.73
C LEU A 17 -2.92 19.49 5.88
N THR A 18 -3.08 20.69 5.31
CA THR A 18 -4.25 20.99 4.46
C THR A 18 -4.19 20.22 3.15
N THR A 19 -3.01 20.13 2.54
CA THR A 19 -2.79 19.36 1.30
C THR A 19 -3.11 17.87 1.49
N ASP A 20 -2.69 17.30 2.61
CA ASP A 20 -2.81 15.85 2.85
C ASP A 20 -4.16 15.42 3.43
N LEU A 21 -5.01 16.37 3.83
CA LEU A 21 -6.28 16.10 4.52
C LEU A 21 -7.18 15.13 3.74
N ALA A 22 -7.30 15.30 2.43
CA ALA A 22 -8.12 14.42 1.59
C ALA A 22 -7.58 12.99 1.54
N ALA A 23 -6.26 12.83 1.43
CA ALA A 23 -5.62 11.52 1.40
C ALA A 23 -5.74 10.80 2.75
N VAL A 24 -5.55 11.51 3.86
CA VAL A 24 -5.71 10.96 5.21
C VAL A 24 -7.17 10.57 5.46
N THR A 25 -8.11 11.42 5.08
CA THR A 25 -9.55 11.14 5.23
C THR A 25 -9.95 9.91 4.42
N ALA A 26 -9.48 9.80 3.17
CA ALA A 26 -9.72 8.64 2.33
C ALA A 26 -9.08 7.36 2.92
N GLY A 27 -7.85 7.43 3.42
CA GLY A 27 -7.17 6.30 4.06
C GLY A 27 -7.86 5.78 5.33
N LEU A 28 -8.55 6.66 6.07
CA LEU A 28 -9.29 6.30 7.29
C LEU A 28 -10.75 5.90 7.02
N SER A 29 -11.35 6.42 5.95
CA SER A 29 -12.79 6.24 5.67
C SER A 29 -13.07 5.13 4.67
N LEU A 30 -12.14 4.87 3.75
CA LEU A 30 -12.32 3.83 2.75
C LEU A 30 -11.93 2.47 3.35
N PRO A 31 -12.68 1.40 3.02
CA PRO A 31 -12.28 0.05 3.37
C PRO A 31 -10.97 -0.29 2.66
N PHE A 32 -9.87 -0.28 3.42
CA PHE A 32 -8.60 -0.79 2.98
C PHE A 32 -8.61 -2.32 3.10
N SER A 33 -8.14 -3.02 2.08
CA SER A 33 -7.95 -4.47 2.10
C SER A 33 -6.63 -4.82 1.46
N SER A 34 -5.77 -5.51 2.21
CA SER A 34 -4.59 -6.23 1.69
C SER A 34 -4.99 -7.48 0.89
N GLY A 35 -6.28 -7.80 0.77
CA GLY A 35 -6.78 -9.07 0.23
C GLY A 35 -6.33 -9.40 -1.19
N ALA A 36 -6.15 -8.40 -2.05
CA ALA A 36 -5.59 -8.62 -3.39
C ALA A 36 -4.11 -9.05 -3.33
N VAL A 37 -3.32 -8.43 -2.46
CA VAL A 37 -1.90 -8.73 -2.24
C VAL A 37 -1.75 -10.08 -1.53
N GLU A 38 -2.53 -10.32 -0.48
CA GLU A 38 -2.57 -11.59 0.24
C GLU A 38 -3.02 -12.75 -0.65
N GLY A 39 -4.04 -12.54 -1.49
CA GLY A 39 -4.49 -13.52 -2.47
C GLY A 39 -3.41 -13.88 -3.49
N ASN A 40 -2.62 -12.88 -3.93
CA ASN A 40 -1.49 -13.11 -4.83
C ASN A 40 -0.37 -13.90 -4.14
N VAL A 41 0.00 -13.53 -2.91
CA VAL A 41 1.01 -14.25 -2.13
C VAL A 41 0.55 -15.67 -1.81
N ASN A 42 -0.72 -15.87 -1.49
CA ASN A 42 -1.28 -17.20 -1.22
C ASN A 42 -1.24 -18.09 -2.46
N ARG A 43 -1.55 -17.57 -3.65
CA ARG A 43 -1.44 -18.30 -4.92
C ARG A 43 -0.01 -18.77 -5.19
N ILE A 44 0.98 -17.90 -4.97
CA ILE A 44 2.40 -18.22 -5.13
C ILE A 44 2.84 -19.26 -4.09
N LYS A 45 2.42 -19.11 -2.83
CA LYS A 45 2.70 -20.10 -1.77
C LYS A 45 2.10 -21.47 -2.07
N MET A 46 0.88 -21.53 -2.62
CA MET A 46 0.26 -22.78 -3.03
C MET A 46 1.00 -23.44 -4.20
N LEU A 47 1.44 -22.65 -5.18
CA LEU A 47 2.20 -23.14 -6.33
C LEU A 47 3.58 -23.67 -5.90
N ASN A 48 4.29 -22.95 -5.04
CA ASN A 48 5.65 -23.29 -4.62
C ASN A 48 5.71 -24.27 -3.45
N GLY A 49 4.62 -24.46 -2.71
CA GLY A 49 4.57 -25.29 -1.50
C GLY A 49 4.12 -26.74 -1.74
N ARG A 50 3.55 -27.09 -2.90
CA ARG A 50 3.07 -28.46 -3.20
C ARG A 50 3.45 -29.00 -4.59
N ALA A 51 4.11 -28.22 -5.44
CA ALA A 51 4.58 -28.68 -6.73
C ALA A 51 6.05 -29.12 -6.65
N SER A 52 6.33 -30.37 -7.00
CA SER A 52 7.68 -30.74 -7.44
C SER A 52 8.00 -29.94 -8.72
N PHE A 53 9.29 -29.64 -8.94
CA PHE A 53 9.77 -28.75 -10.02
C PHE A 53 9.19 -29.06 -11.42
N GLY A 54 8.81 -30.31 -11.68
CA GLY A 54 8.18 -30.75 -12.93
C GLY A 54 6.78 -30.17 -13.16
N LEU A 55 5.93 -30.09 -12.12
CA LEU A 55 4.56 -29.57 -12.24
C LEU A 55 4.53 -28.04 -12.40
N LEU A 56 5.55 -27.35 -11.88
CA LEU A 56 5.73 -25.91 -12.06
C LEU A 56 6.08 -25.57 -13.51
N ARG A 57 6.94 -26.39 -14.15
CA ARG A 57 7.39 -26.21 -15.53
C ARG A 57 6.24 -26.37 -16.53
N GLU A 58 5.37 -27.35 -16.31
CA GLU A 58 4.14 -27.58 -17.10
C GLU A 58 3.13 -26.42 -16.99
N ARG A 59 3.00 -25.80 -15.82
CA ARG A 59 2.05 -24.68 -15.61
C ARG A 59 2.55 -23.33 -16.14
N THR A 60 3.86 -23.17 -16.32
CA THR A 60 4.51 -21.88 -16.60
C THR A 60 4.90 -21.72 -18.06
N LEU A 61 5.06 -22.82 -18.80
CA LEU A 61 5.35 -22.78 -20.23
C LEU A 61 4.04 -22.87 -21.04
N PRO A 62 3.82 -22.02 -22.05
CA PRO A 62 2.72 -22.21 -22.99
C PRO A 62 2.92 -23.53 -23.74
N ALA A 63 1.85 -24.30 -23.90
CA ALA A 63 1.87 -25.53 -24.68
C ALA A 63 2.30 -25.20 -26.12
N SER A 64 3.44 -25.76 -26.54
CA SER A 64 3.90 -25.74 -27.93
C SER A 64 3.14 -26.76 -28.77
#